data_AF-A0A0Q5CXW0-F1
#
_entry.id   AF-A0A0Q5CXW0-F1
#
_cell.length_a   1.000
_cell.length_b   1.000
_cell.length_c   1.000
_cell.angle_alpha   90.00
_cell.angle_beta   90.00
_cell.angle_gamma   90.00
#
_symmetry.space_group_name_H-M   'P 1'
#
loop_
_entity.id
_entity.type
_entity.pdbx_description
1 polymer ?
#
loop_
_entity_poly.entity_id
_entity_poly.type
_entity_poly.pdbx_seq_one_letter_code
_entity_poly.pdbx_strand_id
1 'polypeptide(L)'
;MADKAVPHFHNEPGVAVIHVGSKEFMCIGAKPPFDHPHIFLDMGTDDETICQYCSTLFRYRPTLAAGNADPAICVWDDRTSAAA
;
A
#
# COMPACT_ATOMS: atom_id res chain seq x y z
N MET A 1 -4.79 23.08 0.29
CA MET A 1 -3.37 22.74 0.07
C MET A 1 -3.34 21.27 -0.30
N ALA A 2 -3.09 21.01 -1.59
CA ALA A 2 -2.93 19.72 -2.28
C ALA A 2 -3.69 18.50 -1.73
N ASP A 3 -4.80 18.17 -2.39
CA ASP A 3 -5.46 16.85 -2.49
C ASP A 3 -4.52 15.75 -3.03
N LYS A 4 -3.31 15.60 -2.46
CA LYS A 4 -2.46 14.44 -2.71
C LYS A 4 -3.06 13.29 -1.92
N ALA A 5 -3.98 12.57 -2.55
CA ALA A 5 -4.48 11.31 -2.03
C ALA A 5 -3.26 10.43 -1.69
N VAL A 6 -3.12 10.08 -0.42
CA VAL A 6 -2.09 9.17 0.04
C VAL A 6 -2.30 7.84 -0.71
N PRO A 7 -1.28 7.26 -1.33
CA PRO A 7 -1.46 6.02 -2.06
C PRO A 7 -1.87 4.90 -1.10
N HIS A 8 -2.83 4.08 -1.52
CA HIS A 8 -3.31 2.94 -0.75
C HIS A 8 -2.83 1.65 -1.42
N PHE A 9 -2.39 0.69 -0.60
CA PHE A 9 -1.91 -0.60 -1.07
C PHE A 9 -2.58 -1.74 -0.30
N HIS A 10 -2.78 -2.87 -0.99
CA HIS A 10 -3.36 -4.08 -0.45
C HIS A 10 -2.51 -5.31 -0.82
N ASN A 11 -2.56 -6.34 0.01
CA ASN A 11 -1.92 -7.63 -0.20
C ASN A 11 -2.95 -8.76 -0.29
N GLU A 12 -3.96 -8.58 -1.13
CA GLU A 12 -4.88 -9.68 -1.47
C GLU A 12 -4.16 -10.90 -2.09
N PRO A 13 -3.15 -10.76 -2.96
CA PRO A 13 -2.49 -11.94 -3.54
C PRO A 13 -1.66 -12.74 -2.53
N GLY A 14 -1.50 -12.25 -1.29
CA GLY A 14 -0.74 -12.95 -0.25
C GLY A 14 0.75 -13.07 -0.56
N VAL A 15 1.32 -12.06 -1.22
CA VAL A 15 2.75 -12.04 -1.53
C VAL A 15 3.57 -11.68 -0.30
N ALA A 16 4.77 -12.23 -0.18
CA ALA A 16 5.65 -11.95 0.96
C ALA A 16 6.18 -10.51 0.95
N VAL A 17 6.38 -9.94 -0.25
CA VAL A 17 6.97 -8.60 -0.44
C VAL A 17 6.20 -7.86 -1.52
N ILE A 18 5.88 -6.60 -1.24
CA ILE A 18 5.32 -5.65 -2.21
C ILE A 18 6.32 -4.53 -2.41
N HIS A 19 6.74 -4.31 -3.65
CA HIS A 19 7.56 -3.16 -3.99
C HIS A 19 6.68 -1.94 -4.20
N VAL A 20 7.03 -0.80 -3.60
CA VAL A 20 6.25 0.45 -3.69
C VAL A 20 7.11 1.60 -4.20
N GLY A 21 6.52 2.47 -5.01
CA GLY A 21 7.16 3.70 -5.49
C GLY A 21 7.04 4.88 -4.54
N SER A 22 6.42 4.69 -3.37
CA SER A 22 6.20 5.73 -2.35
C SER A 22 6.72 5.26 -0.99
N LYS A 23 7.33 6.17 -0.23
CA LYS A 23 7.76 5.92 1.16
C LYS A 23 6.67 6.19 2.19
N GLU A 24 5.66 6.96 1.81
CA GLU A 24 4.49 7.31 2.63
C GLU A 24 3.22 6.76 1.96
N PHE A 25 2.51 5.85 2.63
CA PHE A 25 1.34 5.18 2.07
C PHE A 25 0.41 4.60 3.14
N MET A 26 -0.80 4.22 2.74
CA MET A 26 -1.78 3.54 3.57
C MET A 26 -1.85 2.06 3.19
N CYS A 27 -1.67 1.17 4.17
CA CYS A 27 -1.93 -0.26 3.98
C CYS A 27 -3.35 -0.58 4.44
N ILE A 28 -4.14 -1.18 3.54
CA ILE A 28 -5.49 -1.68 3.84
C ILE A 28 -5.52 -3.16 4.21
N GLY A 29 -4.38 -3.86 4.07
CA GLY A 29 -4.31 -5.30 4.30
C GLY A 29 -4.93 -6.08 3.13
N ALA A 30 -5.98 -6.84 3.40
CA ALA A 30 -6.76 -7.54 2.38
C ALA A 30 -7.89 -6.64 1.82
N LYS A 31 -8.56 -7.05 0.74
CA LYS A 31 -9.77 -6.35 0.31
C LYS A 31 -10.92 -6.58 1.30
N PRO A 32 -11.85 -5.63 1.44
CA PRO A 32 -13.07 -5.80 2.24
C PRO A 32 -13.81 -7.10 1.84
N PRO A 33 -14.40 -7.85 2.81
CA PRO A 33 -14.65 -7.52 4.22
C PRO A 33 -13.58 -8.00 5.22
N PHE A 34 -12.42 -8.46 4.75
CA PHE A 34 -11.34 -9.00 5.60
C PHE A 34 -10.22 -7.98 5.84
N ASP A 35 -10.48 -6.70 5.56
CA ASP A 35 -9.50 -5.63 5.80
C ASP A 35 -9.27 -5.45 7.30
N HIS A 36 -8.07 -5.00 7.65
CA HIS A 36 -7.76 -4.55 9.01
C HIS A 36 -7.80 -3.01 9.03
N PRO A 37 -7.93 -2.36 10.21
CA PRO A 37 -7.89 -0.91 10.29
C PRO A 37 -6.76 -0.33 9.45
N HIS A 38 -7.11 0.51 8.47
CA HIS A 38 -6.14 1.06 7.53
C HIS A 38 -5.05 1.82 8.31
N ILE A 39 -3.79 1.43 8.11
CA ILE A 39 -2.65 2.00 8.83
C ILE A 39 -1.77 2.80 7.88
N PHE A 40 -1.37 3.98 8.33
CA PHE A 40 -0.36 4.79 7.65
C PHE A 40 1.03 4.26 7.96
N LEU A 41 1.79 3.96 6.92
CA LEU A 41 3.18 3.54 6.98
C LEU A 41 4.05 4.61 6.35
N ASP A 42 5.03 5.08 7.12
CA ASP A 42 6.12 5.93 6.67
C ASP A 42 7.43 5.15 6.79
N MET A 43 8.16 5.02 5.69
CA MET A 43 9.49 4.41 5.66
C MET A 43 10.57 5.39 6.13
N GLY A 44 10.30 6.71 6.11
CA GLY A 44 11.28 7.73 6.48
C GLY A 44 12.57 7.61 5.67
N THR A 45 13.70 7.40 6.36
CA THR A 45 15.01 7.17 5.73
C THR A 45 15.26 5.73 5.29
N ASP A 46 14.43 4.80 5.75
CA ASP A 46 14.54 3.39 5.42
C ASP A 46 13.99 3.10 4.00
N ASP A 47 14.30 1.92 3.48
CA ASP A 47 13.82 1.44 2.18
C ASP A 47 12.88 0.24 2.33
N GLU A 48 12.63 -0.23 3.55
CA GLU A 48 11.63 -1.26 3.82
C GLU A 48 10.85 -0.98 5.10
N THR A 49 9.60 -1.43 5.13
CA THR A 49 8.74 -1.34 6.32
C THR A 49 7.77 -2.51 6.35
N ILE A 50 7.41 -2.96 7.54
CA ILE A 50 6.48 -4.07 7.73
C ILE A 50 5.17 -3.53 8.28
N CYS A 51 4.07 -3.92 7.65
CA CYS A 51 2.73 -3.68 8.18
C CYS A 51 2.50 -4.49 9.46
N GLN A 52 2.22 -3.81 10.57
CA GLN A 52 2.07 -4.46 11.89
C GLN A 52 0.85 -5.38 11.98
N TYR A 53 -0.16 -5.22 11.13
CA TYR A 53 -1.38 -6.03 11.13
C TYR A 53 -1.32 -7.19 10.15
N CYS A 54 -0.86 -6.92 8.93
CA CYS A 54 -0.86 -7.86 7.83
C CYS A 54 0.46 -8.61 7.65
N SER A 55 1.50 -8.25 8.40
CA SER A 55 2.86 -8.80 8.30
C SER A 55 3.46 -8.77 6.88
N THR A 56 2.90 -7.93 6.00
CA THR A 56 3.39 -7.71 4.64
C THR A 56 4.63 -6.84 4.69
N LEU A 57 5.70 -7.27 4.01
CA LEU A 57 6.89 -6.45 3.80
C LEU A 57 6.67 -5.51 2.61
N PHE A 58 6.74 -4.21 2.85
CA PHE A 58 6.79 -3.21 1.81
C PHE A 58 8.23 -2.79 1.59
N ARG A 59 8.65 -2.73 0.33
CA ARG A 59 10.00 -2.32 -0.05
C ARG A 59 9.99 -1.19 -1.06
N TYR A 60 10.60 -0.07 -0.73
CA TYR A 60 10.75 1.05 -1.63
C TYR A 60 11.58 0.65 -2.85
N ARG A 61 11.09 1.02 -4.03
CA ARG A 61 11.79 0.80 -5.29
C ARG A 61 11.80 2.10 -6.09
N PRO A 62 12.95 2.78 -6.23
CA PRO A 62 13.04 4.09 -6.88
C PRO A 62 12.73 4.04 -8.38
N THR A 63 12.70 2.85 -8.99
CA THR A 63 12.29 2.67 -10.39
C THR A 63 10.77 2.67 -10.58
N LEU A 64 9.98 2.58 -9.51
CA LEU A 64 8.52 2.67 -9.56
C LEU A 64 8.09 4.13 -9.36
N ALA A 65 7.08 4.57 -10.12
CA ALA A 65 6.49 5.88 -9.92
C ALA A 65 5.70 5.92 -8.60
N ALA A 66 5.66 7.10 -7.95
CA ALA A 66 4.89 7.30 -6.72
C ALA A 66 3.43 6.85 -6.91
N GLY A 67 2.93 6.08 -5.94
CA GLY A 67 1.59 5.48 -5.97
C GLY A 67 1.45 4.20 -6.79
N ASN A 68 2.53 3.69 -7.39
CA ASN A 68 2.54 2.37 -8.02
C ASN A 68 3.16 1.32 -7.09
N ALA A 69 2.71 0.09 -7.27
CA ALA A 69 3.28 -1.09 -6.63
C ALA A 69 3.67 -2.15 -7.67
N ASP A 70 4.54 -3.06 -7.26
CA ASP A 70 4.87 -4.29 -7.96
C ASP A 70 4.74 -5.45 -6.96
N PRO A 71 3.77 -6.37 -7.14
CA PRO A 71 2.83 -6.46 -8.27
C PRO A 71 1.85 -5.28 -8.39
N ALA A 72 1.53 -4.87 -9.62
CA ALA A 72 0.61 -3.75 -9.89
C ALA A 72 -0.82 -3.97 -9.34
N ILE A 73 -1.22 -5.24 -9.17
CA ILE A 73 -2.49 -5.59 -8.54
C ILE A 73 -2.58 -5.14 -7.08
N CYS A 74 -1.46 -4.87 -6.41
CA CYS A 74 -1.45 -4.44 -5.00
C CYS A 74 -1.82 -2.96 -4.82
N VAL A 75 -2.03 -2.20 -5.90
CA VAL A 75 -2.48 -0.81 -5.82
C VAL A 75 -3.99 -0.79 -5.55
N TRP A 76 -4.40 -0.09 -4.50
CA TRP A 76 -5.81 0.15 -4.20
C TRP A 76 -6.27 1.48 -4.80
N ASP A 77 -7.22 1.42 -5.73
CA ASP A 77 -7.90 2.60 -6.26
C ASP A 77 -9.23 2.78 -5.51
N ASP A 78 -9.27 3.70 -4.56
CA ASP A 78 -10.46 3.99 -3.73
C ASP A 78 -11.71 4.33 -4.58
N ARG A 79 -11.50 4.91 -5.77
CA ARG A 79 -12.56 5.23 -6.74
C ARG A 79 -13.37 4.02 -7.21
N THR A 80 -12.87 2.79 -7.07
CA THR A 80 -13.66 1.59 -7.40
C THR A 80 -14.53 1.08 -6.26
N SER A 81 -14.44 1.64 -5.05
CA SER A 81 -15.20 1.18 -3.87
C SER A 81 -16.55 1.88 -3.67
N ALA A 82 -16.91 2.82 -4.54
CA ALA A 82 -18.24 3.43 -4.60
C ALA A 82 -19.23 2.59 -5.43
N ALA A 83 -19.38 1.30 -5.10
CA ALA A 83 -20.43 0.45 -5.67
C ALA A 83 -20.91 -0.60 -4.65
N ALA A 84 -21.70 -0.15 -3.69
CA ALA A 84 -22.77 -0.94 -3.08
C ALA A 84 -23.88 0.01 -2.61
#